data_AF-R6CLR1-F1
#
_entry.id   AF-R6CLR1-F1
#
_cell.length_a   1.000
_cell.length_b   1.000
_cell.length_c   1.000
_cell.angle_alpha   90.00
_cell.angle_beta   90.00
_cell.angle_gamma   90.00
#
_symmetry.space_group_name_H-M   'P 1'
#
loop_
_entity.id
_entity.type
_entity.pdbx_description
1 polymer ?
#
loop_
_entity_poly.entity_id
_entity_poly.type
_entity_poly.pdbx_seq_one_letter_code
_entity_poly.pdbx_strand_id
1 'polypeptide(L)'
;MNPKAQHLIFEKENNYTDNPLSFSKFFRSKLKEFNDNNSCNLSQDDIATQLGISLTLMPKYIANGDKATKKRDCVIAMCMMVHMSVDEINIALSKYGMPYFDEANKRDKIIMELINNNRETVDPPLSFDELNEYLFYNTGTYFDIIEHRDGNTSKKSTAPFPIVKKRVECRTDELIYGDHYDSLDTAYKRLCRIYAFMWLDDNGRKGYELCAEPDGFLSCTEYPMRGEWYHKYDSPEDSGIFKNCFIELQRRAMAEKKRIAEPLNDTRNYHERISAKVIKNELHVFYETYNYTVPELGEYYLMDYVNGEYTLYVSHKSRFMRYYLSEQEYLDLFGKISDKYDEHYSSIEQIENAIASVSTDRKEIIRLRIRAYRNAQDKINSLIDKLISGQAHIRNLKEIYDNELDVLSYYKVEEAFQCSYDPEYGEIDGTGLDKVSFSLPGDMQVELSVDDLCAGFTFGLSTIEEVGTFLMTHKTFDLAESLIMGLVSPKSD
;
A
#
# COMPACT_ATOMS: atom_id res chain seq x y z
N MET A 1 32.76 16.49 -3.37
CA MET A 1 32.63 17.96 -3.28
C MET A 1 32.49 18.35 -1.82
N ASN A 2 33.09 19.47 -1.40
CA ASN A 2 33.11 19.92 0.00
C ASN A 2 31.75 20.53 0.41
N PRO A 3 31.08 20.06 1.49
CA PRO A 3 29.75 20.55 1.91
C PRO A 3 29.67 22.06 2.19
N LYS A 4 30.80 22.68 2.54
CA LYS A 4 30.88 24.14 2.75
C LYS A 4 30.75 24.95 1.46
N ALA A 5 31.03 24.35 0.30
CA ALA A 5 30.98 25.06 -0.98
C ALA A 5 29.55 25.18 -1.53
N GLN A 6 28.65 24.23 -1.23
CA GLN A 6 27.23 24.33 -1.62
C GLN A 6 26.48 25.39 -0.80
N HIS A 7 26.79 25.52 0.49
CA HIS A 7 26.16 26.51 1.37
C HIS A 7 26.49 27.97 0.98
N LEU A 8 27.70 28.21 0.45
CA LEU A 8 28.15 29.54 0.02
C LEU A 8 27.63 29.97 -1.36
N ILE A 9 27.24 29.03 -2.22
CA ILE A 9 26.64 29.32 -3.53
C ILE A 9 25.16 29.67 -3.34
N PHE A 10 24.45 28.99 -2.44
CA PHE A 10 23.05 29.27 -2.14
C PHE A 10 22.81 30.60 -1.40
N GLU A 11 23.77 31.06 -0.59
CA GLU A 11 23.67 32.35 0.11
C GLU A 11 23.88 33.57 -0.82
N LYS A 12 24.53 33.39 -1.98
CA LYS A 12 24.86 34.53 -2.86
C LYS A 12 23.78 34.88 -3.88
N GLU A 13 22.85 33.98 -4.20
CA GLU A 13 21.79 34.27 -5.18
C GLU A 13 20.54 34.95 -4.61
N ASN A 14 20.40 35.05 -3.28
CA ASN A 14 19.21 35.65 -2.65
C ASN A 14 19.38 37.09 -2.15
N ASN A 15 20.47 37.78 -2.53
CA ASN A 15 20.65 39.20 -2.22
C ASN A 15 20.15 40.09 -3.36
N TYR A 16 18.83 40.20 -3.51
CA TYR A 16 18.17 41.38 -4.08
C TYR A 16 16.85 41.68 -3.33
N THR A 17 16.94 42.75 -2.54
CA THR A 17 15.91 43.63 -1.97
C THR A 17 14.46 43.45 -2.41
N ASP A 18 13.57 43.09 -1.46
CA ASP A 18 12.52 44.00 -0.97
C ASP A 18 11.80 43.39 0.24
N ASN A 19 11.77 44.13 1.34
CA ASN A 19 11.09 43.89 2.62
C ASN A 19 10.38 42.51 2.77
N PRO A 20 10.98 41.49 3.43
CA PRO A 20 10.39 40.16 3.47
C PRO A 20 9.04 40.25 4.15
N LEU A 21 7.95 39.98 3.43
CA LEU A 21 6.62 39.88 4.01
C LEU A 21 6.71 39.03 5.28
N SER A 22 6.39 39.63 6.43
CA SER A 22 6.36 38.94 7.71
C SER A 22 5.49 37.68 7.57
N PHE A 23 5.81 36.62 8.32
CA PHE A 23 5.01 35.40 8.30
C PHE A 23 3.52 35.71 8.46
N SER A 24 3.16 36.68 9.31
CA SER A 24 1.79 37.19 9.43
C SER A 24 1.12 37.52 8.09
N LYS A 25 1.78 38.30 7.24
CA LYS A 25 1.22 38.69 5.95
C LYS A 25 1.16 37.52 4.99
N PHE A 26 2.19 36.67 4.98
CA PHE A 26 2.24 35.47 4.15
C PHE A 26 1.13 34.47 4.51
N PHE A 27 1.01 34.13 5.79
CA PHE A 27 -0.01 33.23 6.31
C PHE A 27 -1.43 33.75 6.06
N ARG A 28 -1.68 35.05 6.31
CA ARG A 28 -2.99 35.68 6.02
C ARG A 28 -3.34 35.65 4.53
N SER A 29 -2.35 35.84 3.66
CA SER A 29 -2.56 35.73 2.21
C SER A 29 -2.98 34.32 1.81
N LYS A 30 -2.32 33.30 2.37
CA LYS A 30 -2.64 31.90 2.08
C LYS A 30 -3.95 31.44 2.68
N LEU A 31 -4.29 31.92 3.89
CA LEU A 31 -5.61 31.67 4.48
C LEU A 31 -6.74 32.28 3.64
N LYS A 32 -6.52 33.48 3.10
CA LYS A 32 -7.47 34.10 2.18
C LYS A 32 -7.63 33.28 0.91
N GLU A 33 -6.53 32.88 0.27
CA GLU A 33 -6.53 32.03 -0.92
C GLU A 33 -7.26 30.70 -0.68
N PHE A 34 -7.02 30.06 0.46
CA PHE A 34 -7.71 28.84 0.86
C PHE A 34 -9.23 29.04 1.00
N ASN A 35 -9.66 30.10 1.70
CA ASN A 35 -11.07 30.42 1.87
C ASN A 35 -11.76 30.74 0.54
N ASP A 36 -11.09 31.51 -0.32
CA ASP A 36 -11.59 31.89 -1.65
C ASP A 36 -11.76 30.64 -2.53
N ASN A 37 -10.80 29.71 -2.53
CA ASN A 37 -10.83 28.49 -3.34
C ASN A 37 -11.83 27.44 -2.84
N ASN A 38 -12.08 27.37 -1.53
CA ASN A 38 -12.95 26.35 -0.93
C ASN A 38 -14.33 26.88 -0.55
N SER A 39 -14.64 28.14 -0.88
CA SER A 39 -15.92 28.81 -0.53
C SER A 39 -16.27 28.67 0.97
N CYS A 40 -15.26 28.75 1.84
CA CYS A 40 -15.38 28.58 3.29
C CYS A 40 -14.90 29.84 4.03
N ASN A 41 -15.18 29.92 5.33
CA ASN A 41 -14.80 31.05 6.19
C ASN A 41 -13.95 30.57 7.37
N LEU A 42 -12.83 29.89 7.08
CA LEU A 42 -11.90 29.47 8.13
C LEU A 42 -11.20 30.69 8.73
N SER A 43 -11.33 30.88 10.04
CA SER A 43 -10.67 31.96 10.77
C SER A 43 -9.39 31.48 11.47
N GLN A 44 -8.55 32.43 11.89
CA GLN A 44 -7.36 32.10 12.70
C GLN A 44 -7.76 31.51 14.06
N ASP A 45 -8.94 31.85 14.58
CA ASP A 45 -9.46 31.34 15.85
C ASP A 45 -9.94 29.89 15.71
N ASP A 46 -10.49 29.52 14.55
CA ASP A 46 -10.85 28.13 14.24
C ASP A 46 -9.60 27.24 14.17
N ILE A 47 -8.56 27.71 13.47
CA ILE A 47 -7.27 27.00 13.39
C ILE A 47 -6.63 26.87 14.78
N ALA A 48 -6.66 27.93 15.59
CA ALA A 48 -6.14 27.88 16.95
C ALA A 48 -6.91 26.86 17.80
N THR A 49 -8.23 26.80 17.65
CA THR A 49 -9.09 25.83 18.35
C THR A 49 -8.76 24.40 17.94
N GLN A 50 -8.63 24.14 16.64
CA GLN A 50 -8.27 22.81 16.10
C GLN A 50 -6.88 22.35 16.55
N LEU A 51 -5.92 23.26 16.66
CA LEU A 51 -4.56 22.96 17.11
C LEU A 51 -4.40 22.96 18.64
N GLY A 52 -5.46 23.25 19.40
CA GLY A 52 -5.40 23.37 20.86
C GLY A 52 -4.55 24.55 21.36
N ILE A 53 -4.34 25.57 20.52
CA ILE A 53 -3.57 26.77 20.83
C ILE A 53 -4.52 27.80 21.46
N SER A 54 -4.10 28.43 22.57
CA SER A 54 -4.88 29.54 23.14
C SER A 54 -5.08 30.66 22.11
N LEU A 55 -6.30 31.16 21.99
CA LEU A 55 -6.65 32.32 21.15
C LEU A 55 -5.80 33.57 21.46
N THR A 56 -5.22 33.66 22.66
CA THR A 56 -4.30 34.74 23.05
C THR A 56 -2.85 34.55 22.56
N LEU A 57 -2.47 33.31 22.21
CA LEU A 57 -1.16 32.93 21.70
C LEU A 57 -1.11 32.92 20.17
N MET A 58 -2.22 32.62 19.48
CA MET A 58 -2.28 32.59 18.02
C MET A 58 -1.82 33.91 17.36
N PRO A 59 -2.27 35.11 17.80
CA PRO A 59 -1.75 36.36 17.27
C PRO A 59 -0.26 36.56 17.55
N LYS A 60 0.28 35.99 18.64
CA LYS A 60 1.72 36.07 18.97
C LYS A 60 2.56 35.18 18.06
N TYR A 61 2.10 33.96 17.79
CA TYR A 61 2.71 33.07 16.80
C TYR A 61 2.80 33.77 15.44
N ILE A 62 1.73 34.43 15.03
CA ILE A 62 1.61 35.06 13.71
C ILE A 62 2.35 36.40 13.62
N ALA A 63 2.27 37.27 14.64
CA ALA A 63 2.71 38.66 14.56
C ALA A 63 4.11 38.96 15.13
N ASN A 64 4.60 38.19 16.12
CA ASN A 64 5.86 38.50 16.80
C ASN A 64 6.88 37.39 16.61
N GLY A 65 7.96 37.68 15.90
CA GLY A 65 9.12 36.81 15.71
C GLY A 65 10.00 36.62 16.96
N ASP A 66 9.44 36.66 18.17
CA ASP A 66 10.22 36.58 19.41
C ASP A 66 10.55 35.13 19.82
N LYS A 67 11.74 34.92 20.39
CA LYS A 67 12.45 33.62 20.41
C LYS A 67 11.88 32.53 21.32
N ALA A 68 10.95 32.83 22.22
CA ALA A 68 10.50 31.90 23.26
C ALA A 68 9.23 31.09 22.90
N THR A 69 8.60 31.34 21.76
CA THR A 69 7.36 30.66 21.33
C THR A 69 7.50 29.98 19.97
N LYS A 70 8.72 29.62 19.54
CA LYS A 70 9.01 29.14 18.18
C LYS A 70 9.18 27.62 18.12
N LYS A 71 8.08 26.88 18.19
CA LYS A 71 8.12 25.44 17.88
C LYS A 71 7.92 25.24 16.38
N ARG A 72 8.88 24.56 15.72
CA ARG A 72 8.85 24.28 14.27
C ARG A 72 7.57 23.57 13.86
N ASP A 73 7.17 22.59 14.67
CA ASP A 73 5.96 21.79 14.47
C ASP A 73 4.67 22.62 14.54
N CYS A 74 4.64 23.69 15.34
CA CYS A 74 3.50 24.60 15.38
C CYS A 74 3.35 25.39 14.07
N VAL A 75 4.46 25.83 13.47
CA VAL A 75 4.43 26.52 12.16
C VAL A 75 3.98 25.58 11.06
N ILE A 76 4.52 24.36 11.05
CA ILE A 76 4.13 23.30 10.11
C ILE A 76 2.63 23.00 10.23
N ALA A 77 2.15 22.77 11.45
CA ALA A 77 0.74 22.43 11.69
C ALA A 77 -0.22 23.54 11.27
N MET A 78 0.09 24.81 11.57
CA MET A 78 -0.71 25.95 11.09
C MET A 78 -0.78 25.98 9.56
N CYS A 79 0.33 25.74 8.88
CA CYS A 79 0.36 25.71 7.42
C CYS A 79 -0.37 24.49 6.82
N MET A 80 -0.34 23.34 7.50
CA MET A 80 -1.10 22.15 7.10
C MET A 80 -2.61 22.38 7.16
N MET A 81 -3.12 23.10 8.17
CA MET A 81 -4.55 23.44 8.29
C MET A 81 -5.06 24.35 7.17
N VAL A 82 -4.16 25.04 6.48
CA VAL A 82 -4.46 25.90 5.33
C VAL A 82 -4.05 25.20 4.02
N HIS A 83 -3.77 23.89 4.08
CA HIS A 83 -3.37 23.08 2.93
C HIS A 83 -2.24 23.73 2.14
N MET A 84 -1.15 24.14 2.79
CA MET A 84 0.05 24.62 2.07
C MET A 84 0.88 23.43 1.56
N SER A 85 1.56 23.59 0.42
CA SER A 85 2.52 22.60 -0.10
C SER A 85 3.79 22.56 0.74
N VAL A 86 4.60 21.52 0.53
CA VAL A 86 5.94 21.40 1.14
C VAL A 86 6.81 22.63 0.86
N ASP A 87 6.80 23.14 -0.38
CA ASP A 87 7.55 24.34 -0.77
C ASP A 87 7.05 25.60 -0.07
N GLU A 88 5.73 25.77 0.03
CA GLU A 88 5.10 26.89 0.72
C GLU A 88 5.40 26.86 2.23
N ILE A 89 5.46 25.67 2.82
CA ILE A 89 5.84 25.47 4.22
C ILE A 89 7.32 25.77 4.43
N ASN A 90 8.21 25.36 3.52
CA ASN A 90 9.63 25.75 3.60
C ASN A 90 9.80 27.28 3.53
N ILE A 91 9.04 27.97 2.69
CA ILE A 91 8.99 29.45 2.67
C ILE A 91 8.51 29.99 4.02
N ALA A 92 7.47 29.42 4.63
CA ALA A 92 7.01 29.80 5.97
C ALA A 92 8.10 29.60 7.05
N LEU A 93 8.81 28.47 7.02
CA LEU A 93 9.90 28.15 7.95
C LEU A 93 11.08 29.14 7.82
N SER A 94 11.44 29.52 6.59
CA SER A 94 12.49 30.51 6.32
C SER A 94 12.23 31.85 7.03
N LYS A 95 10.96 32.27 7.11
CA LYS A 95 10.55 33.56 7.70
C LYS A 95 10.78 33.60 9.22
N TYR A 96 10.94 32.45 9.86
CA TYR A 96 11.31 32.33 11.27
C TYR A 96 12.78 31.96 11.50
N GLY A 97 13.56 31.73 10.43
CA GLY A 97 14.91 31.20 10.51
C GLY A 97 14.97 29.73 10.93
N MET A 98 13.92 28.96 10.63
CA MET A 98 13.84 27.52 10.93
C MET A 98 14.37 26.68 9.76
N PRO A 99 14.95 25.50 10.04
CA PRO A 99 15.43 24.61 8.98
C PRO A 99 14.28 24.07 8.14
N TYR A 100 14.53 23.92 6.85
CA TYR A 100 13.63 23.30 5.89
C TYR A 100 13.42 21.82 6.21
N PHE A 101 12.48 21.18 5.51
CA PHE A 101 12.38 19.74 5.56
C PHE A 101 13.64 19.08 4.99
N ASP A 102 14.13 18.07 5.69
CA ASP A 102 15.26 17.25 5.26
C ASP A 102 14.78 15.85 4.85
N GLU A 103 14.86 15.50 3.57
CA GLU A 103 14.46 14.18 3.06
C GLU A 103 15.27 13.02 3.65
N ALA A 104 16.50 13.27 4.09
CA ALA A 104 17.32 12.27 4.77
C ALA A 104 16.83 12.04 6.22
N ASN A 105 16.12 13.01 6.79
CA ASN A 105 15.50 12.88 8.09
C ASN A 105 14.17 12.11 7.97
N LYS A 106 14.14 10.90 8.53
CA LYS A 106 12.96 10.02 8.49
C LYS A 106 11.68 10.72 8.97
N ARG A 107 11.75 11.56 10.01
CA ARG A 107 10.59 12.26 10.56
C ARG A 107 10.07 13.33 9.60
N ASP A 108 10.95 14.11 8.99
CA ASP A 108 10.58 15.13 8.02
C ASP A 108 10.02 14.51 6.75
N LYS A 109 10.60 13.39 6.28
CA LYS A 109 10.07 12.62 5.14
C LYS A 109 8.60 12.23 5.34
N ILE A 110 8.27 11.71 6.52
CA ILE A 110 6.89 11.34 6.88
C ILE A 110 5.96 12.57 6.95
N ILE A 111 6.44 13.71 7.48
CA ILE A 111 5.66 14.95 7.48
C ILE A 111 5.38 15.44 6.05
N MET A 112 6.37 15.37 5.16
CA MET A 112 6.22 15.76 3.75
C MET A 112 5.21 14.87 3.03
N GLU A 113 5.26 13.55 3.26
CA GLU A 113 4.27 12.61 2.74
C GLU A 113 2.85 12.94 3.26
N LEU A 114 2.71 13.23 4.54
CA LEU A 114 1.44 13.67 5.14
C LEU A 114 0.88 14.94 4.46
N ILE A 115 1.73 15.94 4.24
CA ILE A 115 1.35 17.21 3.60
C ILE A 115 0.83 16.95 2.18
N ASN A 116 1.54 16.13 1.40
CA ASN A 116 1.17 15.84 0.01
C ASN A 116 -0.12 14.99 -0.06
N ASN A 117 -0.23 13.95 0.77
CA ASN A 117 -1.39 13.06 0.78
C ASN A 117 -2.67 13.77 1.24
N ASN A 118 -2.58 14.64 2.25
CA ASN A 118 -3.74 15.39 2.76
C ASN A 118 -4.22 16.49 1.79
N ARG A 119 -3.42 16.84 0.77
CA ARG A 119 -3.81 17.73 -0.33
C ARG A 119 -4.46 17.00 -1.49
N GLU A 120 -3.99 15.80 -1.82
CA GLU A 120 -4.26 15.17 -3.12
C GLU A 120 -5.25 14.01 -3.06
N THR A 121 -5.59 13.47 -1.88
CA THR A 121 -6.15 12.09 -1.82
C THR A 121 -7.32 11.82 -0.88
N VAL A 122 -7.68 12.73 0.04
CA VAL A 122 -8.73 12.44 1.03
C VAL A 122 -9.79 13.55 1.01
N ASP A 123 -11.03 13.17 0.66
CA ASP A 123 -12.24 13.96 0.86
C ASP A 123 -13.12 13.23 1.89
N PRO A 124 -13.31 13.75 3.11
CA PRO A 124 -12.77 15.02 3.63
C PRO A 124 -11.30 14.91 4.09
N PRO A 125 -10.56 16.04 4.13
CA PRO A 125 -9.21 16.09 4.68
C PRO A 125 -9.12 15.53 6.10
N LEU A 126 -7.97 14.94 6.44
CA LEU A 126 -7.71 14.46 7.80
C LEU A 126 -7.73 15.63 8.79
N SER A 127 -8.40 15.41 9.92
CA SER A 127 -8.34 16.32 11.06
C SER A 127 -6.92 16.39 11.62
N PHE A 128 -6.61 17.48 12.33
CA PHE A 128 -5.28 17.63 12.93
C PHE A 128 -4.93 16.52 13.93
N ASP A 129 -5.91 16.03 14.69
CA ASP A 129 -5.69 14.90 15.60
C ASP A 129 -5.31 13.62 14.83
N GLU A 130 -5.95 13.36 13.69
CA GLU A 130 -5.61 12.22 12.82
C GLU A 130 -4.22 12.36 12.21
N LEU A 131 -3.83 13.57 11.78
CA LEU A 131 -2.47 13.86 11.31
C LEU A 131 -1.42 13.66 12.40
N ASN A 132 -1.72 14.12 13.62
CA ASN A 132 -0.82 14.03 14.77
C ASN A 132 -0.65 12.58 15.24
N GLU A 133 -1.72 11.80 15.21
CA GLU A 133 -1.71 10.36 15.45
C GLU A 133 -0.93 9.63 14.35
N TYR A 134 -1.17 9.92 13.06
CA TYR A 134 -0.41 9.34 11.95
C TYR A 134 1.09 9.58 12.10
N LEU A 135 1.48 10.81 12.46
CA LEU A 135 2.87 11.13 12.68
C LEU A 135 3.47 10.30 13.83
N PHE A 136 2.77 10.22 14.96
CA PHE A 136 3.20 9.40 16.09
C PHE A 136 3.35 7.92 15.72
N TYR A 137 2.46 7.36 14.91
CA TYR A 137 2.55 5.97 14.46
C TYR A 137 3.78 5.69 13.59
N ASN A 138 4.21 6.65 12.78
CA ASN A 138 5.32 6.47 11.84
C ASN A 138 6.68 6.89 12.41
N THR A 139 6.71 7.79 13.40
CA THR A 139 7.95 8.37 13.93
C THR A 139 8.12 8.22 15.43
N GLY A 140 7.10 7.75 16.16
CA GLY A 140 7.10 7.63 17.62
C GLY A 140 6.98 8.97 18.37
N THR A 141 6.70 10.07 17.66
CA THR A 141 6.65 11.43 18.23
C THR A 141 5.43 12.18 17.70
N TYR A 142 4.76 12.93 18.57
CA TYR A 142 3.70 13.87 18.18
C TYR A 142 4.29 15.18 17.62
N PHE A 143 3.46 15.98 16.94
CA PHE A 143 3.76 17.38 16.67
C PHE A 143 3.92 18.13 17.99
N ASP A 144 5.06 18.78 18.15
CA ASP A 144 5.38 19.59 19.31
C ASP A 144 4.74 20.99 19.20
N ILE A 145 3.48 21.14 19.62
CA ILE A 145 2.71 22.39 19.47
C ILE A 145 2.48 23.12 20.79
N ILE A 146 2.30 22.41 21.91
CA ILE A 146 1.84 23.00 23.18
C ILE A 146 2.91 22.86 24.28
N GLU A 147 3.13 23.91 25.07
CA GLU A 147 3.61 23.80 26.45
C GLU A 147 2.41 24.05 27.38
N HIS A 148 1.84 23.01 27.98
CA HIS A 148 0.87 23.22 29.05
C HIS A 148 1.65 23.71 30.27
N ARG A 149 1.38 24.94 30.73
CA ARG A 149 1.96 25.50 31.95
C ARG A 149 1.44 24.85 33.24
N ASP A 150 0.60 23.82 33.10
CA ASP A 150 0.23 22.90 34.17
C ASP A 150 0.93 21.57 33.89
N GLY A 151 2.03 21.32 34.61
CA GLY A 151 2.61 19.99 34.69
C GLY A 151 1.54 19.01 35.17
N ASN A 152 1.37 17.89 34.44
CA ASN A 152 0.28 16.91 34.53
C ASN A 152 -1.01 17.22 33.75
N THR A 153 -0.90 17.20 32.42
CA THR A 153 -1.89 16.50 31.60
C THR A 153 -1.17 15.51 30.68
N SER A 154 -0.79 14.36 31.24
CA SER A 154 -0.82 13.13 30.44
C SER A 154 -2.18 13.12 29.73
N LYS A 155 -2.23 13.11 28.39
CA LYS A 155 -3.48 12.84 27.65
C LYS A 155 -4.18 11.71 28.40
N LYS A 156 -5.36 11.95 28.98
CA LYS A 156 -6.13 10.90 29.65
C LYS A 156 -6.24 9.76 28.65
N SER A 157 -5.74 8.58 29.02
CA SER A 157 -5.85 7.41 28.16
C SER A 157 -7.32 7.23 27.77
N THR A 158 -7.59 7.08 26.48
CA THR A 158 -8.92 6.75 25.95
C THR A 158 -9.29 5.29 26.22
N ALA A 159 -8.37 4.51 26.80
CA ALA A 159 -8.62 3.14 27.21
C ALA A 159 -9.56 3.10 28.43
N PRO A 160 -10.48 2.12 28.49
CA PRO A 160 -11.44 1.99 29.58
C PRO A 160 -10.79 1.68 30.94
N PHE A 161 -9.56 1.15 30.92
CA PHE A 161 -8.80 0.75 32.09
C PHE A 161 -7.32 1.13 31.95
N PRO A 162 -6.57 1.22 33.07
CA PRO A 162 -5.11 1.33 33.07
C PRO A 162 -4.43 0.31 32.15
N ILE A 163 -3.56 0.79 31.26
CA ILE A 163 -2.80 -0.05 30.35
C ILE A 163 -1.55 -0.57 31.07
N VAL A 164 -1.43 -1.88 31.19
CA VAL A 164 -0.27 -2.56 31.78
C VAL A 164 0.85 -2.66 30.75
N LYS A 165 0.53 -3.11 29.54
CA LYS A 165 1.51 -3.36 28.47
C LYS A 165 0.84 -3.33 27.10
N LYS A 166 1.63 -2.97 26.09
CA LYS A 166 1.32 -3.20 24.67
C LYS A 166 2.46 -3.99 24.03
N ARG A 167 2.14 -4.86 23.08
CA ARG A 167 3.14 -5.62 22.32
C ARG A 167 2.63 -5.86 20.90
N VAL A 168 3.54 -5.89 19.94
CA VAL A 168 3.27 -6.46 18.63
C VAL A 168 4.19 -7.66 18.47
N GLU A 169 3.65 -8.76 17.99
CA GLU A 169 4.34 -10.03 17.81
C GLU A 169 4.17 -10.49 16.37
N CYS A 170 5.27 -10.97 15.79
CA CYS A 170 5.28 -11.62 14.50
C CYS A 170 5.63 -13.07 14.75
N ARG A 171 4.67 -13.96 14.53
CA ARG A 171 4.86 -15.39 14.75
C ARG A 171 5.60 -15.98 13.57
N THR A 172 6.86 -16.31 13.81
CA THR A 172 7.78 -16.85 12.81
C THR A 172 7.87 -18.38 12.88
N ASP A 173 7.36 -18.97 13.96
CA ASP A 173 7.12 -20.40 14.12
C ASP A 173 6.00 -20.93 13.22
N GLU A 174 5.10 -20.05 12.79
CA GLU A 174 4.08 -20.32 11.76
C GLU A 174 4.57 -19.94 10.34
N LEU A 175 5.81 -19.43 10.19
CA LEU A 175 6.39 -19.25 8.86
C LEU A 175 6.75 -20.62 8.31
N ILE A 176 6.00 -21.03 7.31
CA ILE A 176 6.48 -22.09 6.44
C ILE A 176 7.19 -21.40 5.28
N TYR A 177 8.45 -21.79 5.09
CA TYR A 177 9.27 -21.26 4.01
C TYR A 177 8.84 -21.88 2.68
N GLY A 178 8.55 -21.02 1.71
CA GLY A 178 8.13 -21.41 0.37
C GLY A 178 6.62 -21.25 0.17
N ASP A 179 6.18 -21.54 -1.05
CA ASP A 179 4.77 -21.56 -1.37
C ASP A 179 4.21 -22.96 -1.12
N HIS A 180 3.21 -23.04 -0.26
CA HIS A 180 2.54 -24.30 0.07
C HIS A 180 1.75 -24.88 -1.07
N TYR A 181 1.23 -23.98 -1.89
CA TYR A 181 0.26 -24.32 -2.89
C TYR A 181 0.93 -24.51 -4.24
N ASP A 182 2.25 -24.43 -4.33
CA ASP A 182 2.98 -24.51 -5.61
C ASP A 182 2.31 -23.69 -6.73
N SER A 183 1.96 -22.44 -6.39
CA SER A 183 1.08 -21.53 -7.09
C SER A 183 1.73 -20.15 -7.24
N LEU A 184 1.91 -19.70 -8.47
CA LEU A 184 2.48 -18.38 -8.73
C LEU A 184 1.70 -17.26 -7.99
N ASP A 185 0.37 -17.35 -7.91
CA ASP A 185 -0.48 -16.35 -7.26
C ASP A 185 -0.35 -16.28 -5.72
N THR A 186 0.32 -17.24 -5.06
CA THR A 186 0.57 -17.20 -3.60
C THR A 186 2.03 -17.10 -3.21
N ALA A 187 2.95 -17.33 -4.16
CA ALA A 187 4.41 -17.30 -3.97
C ALA A 187 4.96 -16.07 -3.23
N TYR A 188 4.32 -14.90 -3.35
CA TYR A 188 4.76 -13.65 -2.70
C TYR A 188 3.70 -13.00 -1.80
N LYS A 189 2.63 -13.72 -1.42
CA LYS A 189 1.53 -13.18 -0.58
C LYS A 189 1.67 -13.51 0.92
N ARG A 190 2.39 -14.58 1.28
CA ARG A 190 2.44 -15.04 2.67
C ARG A 190 3.44 -14.24 3.52
N LEU A 191 2.89 -13.38 4.37
CA LEU A 191 3.60 -12.76 5.48
C LEU A 191 3.40 -13.57 6.76
N CYS A 192 4.32 -13.46 7.72
CA CYS A 192 4.12 -14.01 9.06
C CYS A 192 2.81 -13.50 9.67
N ARG A 193 2.12 -14.31 10.47
CA ARG A 193 0.98 -13.82 11.25
C ARG A 193 1.43 -12.77 12.25
N ILE A 194 0.66 -11.68 12.31
CA ILE A 194 0.97 -10.51 13.13
C ILE A 194 -0.16 -10.33 14.13
N TYR A 195 0.23 -10.25 15.41
CA TYR A 195 -0.68 -10.02 16.51
C TYR A 195 -0.28 -8.76 17.26
N ALA A 196 -1.23 -7.87 17.50
CA ALA A 196 -1.08 -6.76 18.42
C ALA A 196 -1.85 -7.06 19.71
N PHE A 197 -1.17 -6.93 20.84
CA PHE A 197 -1.71 -7.21 22.16
C PHE A 197 -1.76 -5.97 23.05
N MET A 198 -2.82 -5.84 23.85
CA MET A 198 -2.94 -4.86 24.93
C MET A 198 -3.41 -5.55 26.21
N TRP A 199 -2.66 -5.36 27.30
CA TRP A 199 -3.05 -5.80 28.63
C TRP A 199 -3.58 -4.62 29.43
N LEU A 200 -4.77 -4.80 30.01
CA LEU A 200 -5.49 -3.82 30.81
C LEU A 200 -5.71 -4.37 32.22
N ASP A 201 -5.62 -3.51 33.24
CA ASP A 201 -5.87 -3.87 34.64
C ASP A 201 -7.02 -3.05 35.22
N ASP A 202 -8.11 -3.70 35.59
CA ASP A 202 -9.22 -3.12 36.34
C ASP A 202 -8.90 -3.15 37.84
N ASN A 203 -7.82 -2.46 38.21
CA ASN A 203 -7.38 -2.23 39.59
C ASN A 203 -7.31 -3.51 40.44
N GLY A 204 -6.80 -4.60 39.88
CA GLY A 204 -6.62 -5.88 40.57
C GLY A 204 -7.89 -6.71 40.78
N ARG A 205 -9.04 -6.28 40.26
CA ARG A 205 -10.29 -7.08 40.26
C ARG A 205 -10.35 -8.03 39.08
N LYS A 206 -10.04 -7.49 37.89
CA LYS A 206 -9.98 -8.20 36.62
C LYS A 206 -8.84 -7.67 35.77
N GLY A 207 -8.26 -8.54 34.94
CA GLY A 207 -7.35 -8.17 33.86
C GLY A 207 -7.98 -8.51 32.51
N TYR A 208 -7.64 -7.75 31.47
CA TYR A 208 -8.05 -8.03 30.11
C TYR A 208 -6.83 -8.13 29.20
N GLU A 209 -6.78 -9.16 28.38
CA GLU A 209 -5.83 -9.30 27.28
C GLU A 209 -6.59 -9.17 25.97
N LEU A 210 -6.39 -8.03 25.31
CA LEU A 210 -6.94 -7.76 23.99
C LEU A 210 -5.92 -8.18 22.94
N CYS A 211 -6.39 -8.84 21.88
CA CYS A 211 -5.59 -9.27 20.74
C CYS A 211 -6.27 -8.85 19.45
N ALA A 212 -5.51 -8.27 18.52
CA ALA A 212 -5.97 -7.93 17.18
C ALA A 212 -4.97 -8.36 16.10
N GLU A 213 -5.47 -8.87 14.98
CA GLU A 213 -4.74 -9.01 13.72
C GLU A 213 -5.01 -7.81 12.79
N PRO A 214 -4.16 -7.57 11.76
CA PRO A 214 -4.37 -6.47 10.80
C PRO A 214 -5.71 -6.54 10.07
N ASP A 215 -6.16 -7.76 9.75
CA ASP A 215 -7.23 -8.00 8.77
C ASP A 215 -8.54 -8.52 9.41
N GLY A 216 -8.69 -8.45 10.74
CA GLY A 216 -10.01 -8.54 11.37
C GLY A 216 -10.18 -9.49 12.56
N PHE A 217 -9.21 -10.34 12.90
CA PHE A 217 -9.33 -11.12 14.14
C PHE A 217 -9.25 -10.21 15.37
N LEU A 218 -10.31 -10.19 16.19
CA LEU A 218 -10.38 -9.44 17.44
C LEU A 218 -10.81 -10.36 18.59
N SER A 219 -10.05 -10.38 19.68
CA SER A 219 -10.43 -11.14 20.87
C SER A 219 -10.04 -10.46 22.17
N CYS A 220 -10.78 -10.79 23.22
CA CYS A 220 -10.54 -10.38 24.60
C CYS A 220 -10.53 -11.61 25.50
N THR A 221 -9.50 -11.74 26.33
CA THR A 221 -9.40 -12.76 27.38
C THR A 221 -9.45 -12.09 28.75
N GLU A 222 -10.38 -12.51 29.61
CA GLU A 222 -10.56 -12.02 30.98
C GLU A 222 -9.78 -12.85 32.02
N TYR A 223 -9.16 -12.17 32.98
CA TYR A 223 -8.43 -12.76 34.11
C TYR A 223 -8.98 -12.25 35.46
N PRO A 224 -9.06 -13.06 36.53
CA PRO A 224 -8.87 -14.51 36.51
C PRO A 224 -9.99 -15.20 35.72
N MET A 225 -9.64 -16.23 34.95
CA MET A 225 -10.57 -16.96 34.08
C MET A 225 -11.72 -17.56 34.92
N ARG A 226 -12.92 -16.99 34.80
CA ARG A 226 -14.14 -17.44 35.48
C ARG A 226 -15.33 -17.28 34.54
N GLY A 227 -16.09 -18.36 34.29
CA GLY A 227 -17.23 -18.31 33.37
C GLY A 227 -16.81 -18.23 31.90
N GLU A 228 -17.54 -17.47 31.08
CA GLU A 228 -17.09 -17.09 29.73
C GLU A 228 -15.96 -16.07 29.86
N TRP A 229 -14.73 -16.54 29.70
CA TRP A 229 -13.51 -15.74 29.86
C TRP A 229 -12.89 -15.32 28.52
N TYR A 230 -13.41 -15.82 27.40
CA TYR A 230 -12.92 -15.53 26.05
C TYR A 230 -14.05 -14.98 25.20
N HIS A 231 -13.80 -13.84 24.56
CA HIS A 231 -14.76 -13.17 23.69
C HIS A 231 -14.10 -12.87 22.35
N LYS A 232 -14.76 -13.23 21.25
CA LYS A 232 -14.40 -12.85 19.89
C LYS A 232 -15.35 -11.77 19.41
N TYR A 233 -14.83 -10.80 18.66
CA TYR A 233 -15.62 -9.75 18.04
C TYR A 233 -15.42 -9.76 16.53
N ASP A 234 -16.48 -9.48 15.79
CA ASP A 234 -16.42 -9.38 14.32
C ASP A 234 -15.94 -7.99 13.87
N SER A 235 -16.17 -6.96 14.68
CA SER A 235 -15.70 -5.59 14.44
C SER A 235 -15.34 -4.85 15.73
N PRO A 236 -14.54 -3.77 15.65
CA PRO A 236 -14.29 -2.91 16.81
C PRO A 236 -15.56 -2.29 17.39
N GLU A 237 -16.57 -2.01 16.56
CA GLU A 237 -17.88 -1.48 16.97
C GLU A 237 -18.59 -2.40 17.97
N ASP A 238 -18.51 -3.71 17.75
CA ASP A 238 -19.19 -4.73 18.57
C ASP A 238 -18.50 -4.95 19.93
N SER A 239 -17.28 -4.42 20.09
CA SER A 239 -16.45 -4.62 21.30
C SER A 239 -16.77 -3.69 22.47
N GLY A 240 -17.77 -2.81 22.31
CA GLY A 240 -18.24 -1.91 23.36
C GLY A 240 -17.13 -1.01 23.91
N ILE A 241 -16.81 -1.18 25.21
CA ILE A 241 -15.81 -0.35 25.90
C ILE A 241 -14.39 -0.49 25.33
N PHE A 242 -14.11 -1.58 24.61
CA PHE A 242 -12.79 -1.85 24.04
C PHE A 242 -12.61 -1.32 22.61
N LYS A 243 -13.64 -0.68 22.02
CA LYS A 243 -13.62 -0.19 20.64
C LYS A 243 -12.33 0.56 20.28
N ASN A 244 -11.99 1.58 21.06
CA ASN A 244 -10.80 2.39 20.80
C ASN A 244 -9.48 1.61 20.98
N CYS A 245 -9.46 0.62 21.89
CA CYS A 245 -8.30 -0.25 22.06
C CYS A 245 -8.11 -1.15 20.84
N PHE A 246 -9.18 -1.75 20.31
CA PHE A 246 -9.09 -2.59 19.11
C PHE A 246 -8.73 -1.81 17.86
N ILE A 247 -9.28 -0.60 17.67
CA ILE A 247 -8.85 0.31 16.59
C ILE A 247 -7.35 0.59 16.69
N GLU A 248 -6.83 0.88 17.90
CA GLU A 248 -5.40 1.09 18.10
C GLU A 248 -4.58 -0.17 17.79
N LEU A 249 -5.02 -1.34 18.25
CA LEU A 249 -4.33 -2.61 18.03
C LEU A 249 -4.30 -3.00 16.55
N GLN A 250 -5.42 -2.89 15.83
CA GLN A 250 -5.46 -3.14 14.38
C GLN A 250 -4.51 -2.21 13.62
N ARG A 251 -4.47 -0.92 13.98
CA ARG A 251 -3.52 0.03 13.38
C ARG A 251 -2.06 -0.37 13.63
N ARG A 252 -1.73 -0.79 14.85
CA ARG A 252 -0.38 -1.29 15.19
C ARG A 252 -0.02 -2.56 14.43
N ALA A 253 -0.96 -3.50 14.33
CA ALA A 253 -0.77 -4.73 13.57
C ALA A 253 -0.57 -4.42 12.07
N MET A 254 -1.38 -3.52 11.49
CA MET A 254 -1.25 -3.09 10.10
C MET A 254 0.07 -2.36 9.83
N ALA A 255 0.51 -1.48 10.73
CA ALA A 255 1.82 -0.82 10.59
C ALA A 255 2.97 -1.83 10.57
N GLU A 256 2.90 -2.87 11.40
CA GLU A 256 3.88 -3.94 11.38
C GLU A 256 3.78 -4.81 10.12
N LYS A 257 2.56 -5.08 9.63
CA LYS A 257 2.33 -5.76 8.34
C LYS A 257 3.01 -5.03 7.20
N LYS A 258 2.86 -3.70 7.12
CA LYS A 258 3.56 -2.85 6.16
C LYS A 258 5.07 -2.93 6.31
N ARG A 259 5.58 -2.80 7.55
CA ARG A 259 7.02 -2.86 7.83
C ARG A 259 7.65 -4.18 7.37
N ILE A 260 6.95 -5.30 7.54
CA ILE A 260 7.43 -6.63 7.16
C ILE A 260 7.22 -6.90 5.68
N ALA A 261 6.20 -6.30 5.07
CA ALA A 261 5.99 -6.34 3.63
C ALA A 261 7.03 -5.51 2.87
N GLU A 262 7.61 -4.47 3.46
CA GLU A 262 8.51 -3.54 2.77
C GLU A 262 9.64 -4.21 1.95
N PRO A 263 10.34 -5.25 2.46
CA PRO A 263 11.33 -5.97 1.66
C PRO A 263 10.75 -6.66 0.42
N LEU A 264 9.49 -7.11 0.45
CA LEU A 264 8.79 -7.65 -0.73
C LEU A 264 8.63 -6.60 -1.83
N ASN A 265 8.56 -5.32 -1.49
CA ASN A 265 8.39 -4.28 -2.50
C ASN A 265 9.68 -3.94 -3.28
N ASP A 266 10.75 -4.70 -3.08
CA ASP A 266 12.03 -4.46 -3.74
C ASP A 266 12.66 -5.79 -4.23
N THR A 267 12.68 -5.99 -5.56
CA THR A 267 13.25 -7.19 -6.20
C THR A 267 14.74 -7.37 -5.90
N ARG A 268 15.45 -6.32 -5.45
CA ARG A 268 16.84 -6.46 -4.98
C ARG A 268 16.98 -7.42 -3.80
N ASN A 269 15.93 -7.61 -3.01
CA ASN A 269 15.97 -8.55 -1.91
C ASN A 269 15.81 -10.02 -2.35
N TYR A 270 15.49 -10.26 -3.63
CA TYR A 270 15.14 -11.58 -4.18
C TYR A 270 16.04 -12.02 -5.35
N HIS A 271 16.98 -11.17 -5.78
CA HIS A 271 17.78 -11.32 -7.00
C HIS A 271 16.95 -11.21 -8.30
N GLU A 272 15.97 -12.10 -8.48
CA GLU A 272 15.04 -12.12 -9.60
C GLU A 272 13.67 -12.62 -9.12
N ARG A 273 12.60 -12.23 -9.80
CA ARG A 273 11.23 -12.67 -9.52
C ARG A 273 10.47 -12.92 -10.79
N ILE A 274 9.55 -13.88 -10.78
CA ILE A 274 8.74 -14.24 -11.94
C ILE A 274 7.36 -14.71 -11.49
N SER A 275 6.34 -14.37 -12.26
CA SER A 275 4.96 -14.83 -12.03
C SER A 275 4.15 -14.75 -13.32
N ALA A 276 2.96 -15.33 -13.28
CA ALA A 276 1.92 -15.12 -14.27
C ALA A 276 0.61 -14.72 -13.59
N LYS A 277 -0.18 -13.85 -14.23
CA LYS A 277 -1.45 -13.35 -13.70
C LYS A 277 -2.32 -12.80 -14.83
N VAL A 278 -3.64 -12.93 -14.70
CA VAL A 278 -4.57 -12.20 -15.56
C VAL A 278 -4.65 -10.74 -15.12
N ILE A 279 -4.31 -9.81 -16.02
CA ILE A 279 -4.37 -8.37 -15.78
C ILE A 279 -5.20 -7.76 -16.92
N LYS A 280 -6.25 -7.00 -16.58
CA LYS A 280 -7.17 -6.39 -17.56
C LYS A 280 -7.67 -7.41 -18.60
N ASN A 281 -8.04 -8.59 -18.13
CA ASN A 281 -8.54 -9.71 -18.94
C ASN A 281 -7.53 -10.35 -19.90
N GLU A 282 -6.24 -10.03 -19.81
CA GLU A 282 -5.18 -10.67 -20.61
C GLU A 282 -4.27 -11.47 -19.70
N LEU A 283 -3.73 -12.60 -20.17
CA LEU A 283 -2.77 -13.39 -19.38
C LEU A 283 -1.36 -12.82 -19.55
N HIS A 284 -0.81 -12.28 -18.47
CA HIS A 284 0.54 -11.75 -18.43
C HIS A 284 1.49 -12.77 -17.79
N VAL A 285 2.68 -12.91 -18.36
CA VAL A 285 3.84 -13.57 -17.74
C VAL A 285 4.93 -12.53 -17.59
N PHE A 286 5.33 -12.24 -16.36
CA PHE A 286 6.24 -11.13 -16.09
C PHE A 286 7.40 -11.54 -15.18
N TYR A 287 8.55 -10.96 -15.47
CA TYR A 287 9.83 -11.22 -14.81
C TYR A 287 10.49 -9.91 -14.43
N GLU A 288 11.02 -9.80 -13.22
CA GLU A 288 11.82 -8.64 -12.81
C GLU A 288 13.18 -9.06 -12.26
N THR A 289 14.22 -8.28 -12.59
CA THR A 289 15.52 -8.35 -11.94
C THR A 289 16.11 -6.95 -11.72
N TYR A 290 17.07 -6.85 -10.82
CA TYR A 290 17.84 -5.64 -10.60
C TYR A 290 19.18 -5.69 -11.31
N ASN A 291 19.69 -4.52 -11.74
CA ASN A 291 21.01 -4.40 -12.32
C ASN A 291 22.12 -4.55 -11.25
N TYR A 292 22.51 -5.79 -10.95
CA TYR A 292 23.66 -6.08 -10.09
C TYR A 292 25.02 -5.88 -10.78
N THR A 293 25.05 -5.66 -12.10
CA THR A 293 26.31 -5.41 -12.81
C THR A 293 26.82 -4.00 -12.53
N VAL A 294 25.90 -3.02 -12.48
CA VAL A 294 26.20 -1.63 -12.14
C VAL A 294 25.11 -1.11 -11.17
N PRO A 295 25.19 -1.49 -9.89
CA PRO A 295 24.16 -1.16 -8.90
C PRO A 295 23.98 0.36 -8.69
N GLU A 296 25.01 1.15 -8.98
CA GLU A 296 24.98 2.62 -8.87
C GLU A 296 23.94 3.27 -9.78
N LEU A 297 23.50 2.59 -10.84
CA LEU A 297 22.43 3.07 -11.72
C LEU A 297 21.04 2.91 -11.10
N GLY A 298 20.89 2.04 -10.09
CA GLY A 298 19.61 1.80 -9.44
C GLY A 298 18.53 1.24 -10.39
N GLU A 299 18.91 0.58 -11.49
CA GLU A 299 17.98 0.13 -12.53
C GLU A 299 17.35 -1.22 -12.22
N TYR A 300 16.04 -1.30 -12.44
CA TYR A 300 15.23 -2.52 -12.47
C TYR A 300 14.79 -2.79 -13.89
N TYR A 301 14.79 -4.07 -14.25
CA TYR A 301 14.41 -4.56 -15.57
C TYR A 301 13.20 -5.48 -15.40
N LEU A 302 12.01 -4.96 -15.70
CA LEU A 302 10.77 -5.71 -15.72
C LEU A 302 10.44 -6.08 -17.16
N MET A 303 10.40 -7.36 -17.49
CA MET A 303 9.87 -7.84 -18.76
C MET A 303 8.44 -8.31 -18.55
N ASP A 304 7.54 -7.83 -19.40
CA ASP A 304 6.16 -8.29 -19.49
C ASP A 304 5.95 -9.02 -20.82
N TYR A 305 5.31 -10.18 -20.76
CA TYR A 305 4.87 -10.94 -21.92
C TYR A 305 3.36 -11.04 -21.92
N VAL A 306 2.74 -10.58 -23.01
CA VAL A 306 1.31 -10.65 -23.22
C VAL A 306 1.06 -10.88 -24.71
N ASN A 307 0.20 -11.83 -25.04
CA ASN A 307 -0.25 -12.10 -26.40
C ASN A 307 0.87 -12.25 -27.47
N GLY A 308 1.97 -12.93 -27.13
CA GLY A 308 3.08 -13.14 -28.07
C GLY A 308 4.10 -11.99 -28.11
N GLU A 309 3.86 -10.89 -27.41
CA GLU A 309 4.71 -9.71 -27.42
C GLU A 309 5.48 -9.55 -26.11
N TYR A 310 6.75 -9.16 -26.23
CA TYR A 310 7.64 -8.89 -25.11
C TYR A 310 7.89 -7.39 -24.98
N THR A 311 7.68 -6.83 -23.79
CA THR A 311 8.07 -5.44 -23.49
C THR A 311 8.94 -5.38 -22.25
N LEU A 312 10.17 -4.89 -22.41
CA LEU A 312 11.11 -4.64 -21.33
C LEU A 312 10.96 -3.19 -20.85
N TYR A 313 10.63 -3.01 -19.58
CA TYR A 313 10.58 -1.73 -18.89
C TYR A 313 11.83 -1.52 -18.02
N VAL A 314 12.37 -0.30 -18.07
CA VAL A 314 13.46 0.15 -17.21
C VAL A 314 12.92 1.19 -16.23
N SER A 315 13.26 1.03 -14.95
CA SER A 315 12.87 2.00 -13.92
C SER A 315 13.85 2.06 -12.76
N HIS A 316 13.78 3.11 -11.95
CA HIS A 316 14.57 3.27 -10.73
C HIS A 316 13.91 2.72 -9.45
N LYS A 317 12.77 2.03 -9.56
CA LYS A 317 12.05 1.40 -8.46
C LYS A 317 11.49 0.05 -8.91
N SER A 318 11.51 -0.95 -8.04
CA SER A 318 10.88 -2.25 -8.31
C SER A 318 9.39 -2.06 -8.60
N ARG A 319 8.89 -2.82 -9.59
CA ARG A 319 7.50 -2.79 -10.06
C ARG A 319 6.81 -4.14 -9.98
N PHE A 320 7.57 -5.21 -9.71
CA PHE A 320 7.04 -6.57 -9.64
C PHE A 320 5.77 -6.70 -8.77
N MET A 321 5.80 -6.16 -7.53
CA MET A 321 4.63 -6.28 -6.64
C MET A 321 3.40 -5.51 -7.11
N ARG A 322 3.57 -4.47 -7.95
CA ARG A 322 2.47 -3.72 -8.56
C ARG A 322 1.74 -4.55 -9.62
N TYR A 323 2.46 -5.40 -10.36
CA TYR A 323 1.86 -6.37 -11.29
C TYR A 323 1.27 -7.56 -10.53
N TYR A 324 1.95 -7.97 -9.46
CA TYR A 324 1.59 -9.16 -8.71
C TYR A 324 0.31 -8.99 -7.87
N LEU A 325 0.18 -7.90 -7.12
CA LEU A 325 -0.98 -7.63 -6.27
C LEU A 325 -2.11 -6.96 -7.04
N SER A 326 -3.32 -6.98 -6.51
CA SER A 326 -4.37 -6.06 -6.98
C SER A 326 -3.98 -4.62 -6.66
N GLU A 327 -4.63 -3.67 -7.33
CA GLU A 327 -4.37 -2.25 -7.10
C GLU A 327 -4.62 -1.84 -5.65
N GLN A 328 -5.70 -2.33 -5.06
CA GLN A 328 -6.07 -2.05 -3.68
C GLN A 328 -5.08 -2.67 -2.69
N GLU A 329 -4.73 -3.95 -2.86
CA GLU A 329 -3.74 -4.62 -1.99
C GLU A 329 -2.37 -3.90 -2.04
N TYR A 330 -1.92 -3.49 -3.22
CA TYR A 330 -0.68 -2.75 -3.37
C TYR A 330 -0.76 -1.39 -2.65
N LEU A 331 -1.85 -0.64 -2.84
CA LEU A 331 -2.08 0.64 -2.18
C LEU A 331 -2.10 0.49 -0.66
N ASP A 332 -2.79 -0.54 -0.17
CA ASP A 332 -2.93 -0.81 1.26
C ASP A 332 -1.60 -1.16 1.91
N LEU A 333 -0.71 -1.88 1.23
CA LEU A 333 0.59 -2.29 1.76
C LEU A 333 1.70 -1.26 1.55
N PHE A 334 1.80 -0.69 0.36
CA PHE A 334 2.97 0.07 -0.10
C PHE A 334 2.65 1.53 -0.45
N GLY A 335 1.37 1.92 -0.45
CA GLY A 335 0.95 3.26 -0.83
C GLY A 335 0.97 3.49 -2.35
N LYS A 336 0.87 4.77 -2.74
CA LYS A 336 0.86 5.16 -4.16
C LYS A 336 2.27 5.14 -4.75
N ILE A 337 2.38 4.65 -5.98
CA ILE A 337 3.59 4.79 -6.80
C ILE A 337 3.26 5.55 -8.08
N SER A 338 4.24 6.31 -8.59
CA SER A 338 4.12 6.92 -9.92
C SER A 338 4.21 5.83 -10.98
N ASP A 339 3.25 5.75 -11.91
CA ASP A 339 3.27 4.78 -13.03
C ASP A 339 4.26 5.12 -14.14
N LYS A 340 5.16 6.08 -13.91
CA LYS A 340 6.15 6.49 -14.90
C LYS A 340 7.28 5.46 -14.99
N TYR A 341 7.47 4.92 -16.18
CA TYR A 341 8.69 4.22 -16.60
C TYR A 341 9.69 5.22 -17.14
N ASP A 342 10.98 4.93 -16.94
CA ASP A 342 12.04 5.76 -17.50
C ASP A 342 12.17 5.46 -19.00
N GLU A 343 12.20 4.17 -19.36
CA GLU A 343 12.33 3.69 -20.73
C GLU A 343 11.60 2.35 -20.92
N HIS A 344 11.22 2.03 -22.17
CA HIS A 344 10.67 0.72 -22.53
C HIS A 344 11.15 0.28 -23.91
N TYR A 345 11.21 -1.04 -24.12
CA TYR A 345 11.71 -1.65 -25.34
C TYR A 345 10.91 -2.89 -25.70
N SER A 346 10.30 -2.90 -26.88
CA SER A 346 9.58 -4.07 -27.40
C SER A 346 10.48 -5.04 -28.16
N SER A 347 11.73 -4.66 -28.46
CA SER A 347 12.69 -5.53 -29.15
C SER A 347 14.14 -5.16 -28.86
N ILE A 348 15.06 -6.09 -29.12
CA ILE A 348 16.51 -5.83 -29.07
C ILE A 348 16.91 -4.74 -30.08
N GLU A 349 16.27 -4.69 -31.24
CA GLU A 349 16.54 -3.67 -32.27
C GLU A 349 16.26 -2.25 -31.75
N GLN A 350 15.20 -2.05 -30.95
CA GLN A 350 14.94 -0.77 -30.31
C GLN A 350 16.06 -0.38 -29.33
N ILE A 351 16.60 -1.35 -28.59
CA ILE A 351 17.75 -1.11 -27.68
C ILE A 351 19.00 -0.77 -28.50
N GLU A 352 19.26 -1.46 -29.60
CA GLU A 352 20.40 -1.18 -30.50
C GLU A 352 20.32 0.21 -31.13
N ASN A 353 19.12 0.64 -31.54
CA ASN A 353 18.88 2.00 -32.01
C ASN A 353 19.12 3.05 -30.90
N ALA A 354 18.74 2.75 -29.66
CA ALA A 354 19.03 3.61 -28.51
C ALA A 354 20.54 3.70 -28.21
N ILE A 355 21.31 2.62 -28.43
CA ILE A 355 22.79 2.64 -28.31
C ILE A 355 23.40 3.57 -29.36
N ALA A 356 22.88 3.57 -30.59
CA ALA A 356 23.40 4.38 -31.69
C ALA A 356 23.22 5.89 -31.44
N SER A 357 22.18 6.29 -30.71
CA SER A 357 21.81 7.69 -30.48
C SER A 357 22.47 8.35 -29.27
N VAL A 358 23.22 7.62 -28.45
CA VAL A 358 23.84 8.13 -27.21
C VAL A 358 25.36 8.28 -27.28
N SER A 359 25.91 9.07 -26.34
CA SER A 359 27.35 9.23 -26.16
C SER A 359 28.04 7.93 -25.76
N THR A 360 29.35 7.81 -26.06
CA THR A 360 30.15 6.60 -25.84
C THR A 360 30.03 6.04 -24.43
N ASP A 361 30.02 6.90 -23.41
CA ASP A 361 29.96 6.48 -21.99
C ASP A 361 28.61 5.85 -21.62
N ARG A 362 27.52 6.20 -22.31
CA ARG A 362 26.19 5.59 -22.10
C ARG A 362 25.97 4.31 -22.92
N LYS A 363 26.77 4.06 -23.96
CA LYS A 363 26.59 2.89 -24.83
C LYS A 363 26.75 1.58 -24.07
N GLU A 364 27.75 1.49 -23.20
CA GLU A 364 27.98 0.26 -22.41
C GLU A 364 26.85 0.02 -21.40
N ILE A 365 26.25 1.08 -20.84
CA ILE A 365 25.10 0.98 -19.95
C ILE A 365 23.88 0.41 -20.69
N ILE A 366 23.53 0.97 -21.85
CA ILE A 366 22.37 0.51 -22.62
C ILE A 366 22.60 -0.92 -23.14
N ARG A 367 23.84 -1.32 -23.44
CA ARG A 367 24.17 -2.71 -23.81
C ARG A 367 23.83 -3.73 -22.71
N LEU A 368 23.89 -3.36 -21.43
CA LEU A 368 23.47 -4.25 -20.34
C LEU A 368 21.99 -4.61 -20.47
N ARG A 369 21.16 -3.70 -21.01
CA ARG A 369 19.73 -3.93 -21.23
C ARG A 369 19.46 -4.99 -22.31
N ILE A 370 20.35 -5.16 -23.31
CA ILE A 370 20.25 -6.27 -24.27
C ILE A 370 20.41 -7.62 -23.56
N ARG A 371 21.37 -7.72 -22.63
CA ARG A 371 21.56 -8.94 -21.84
C ARG A 371 20.36 -9.19 -20.93
N ALA A 372 19.85 -8.14 -20.27
CA ALA A 372 18.66 -8.24 -19.44
C ALA A 372 17.44 -8.70 -20.26
N TYR A 373 17.24 -8.16 -21.47
CA TYR A 373 16.18 -8.54 -22.39
C TYR A 373 16.22 -10.04 -22.70
N ARG A 374 17.38 -10.55 -23.16
CA ARG A 374 17.55 -11.97 -23.51
C ARG A 374 17.32 -12.88 -22.31
N ASN A 375 17.95 -12.58 -21.17
CA ASN A 375 17.79 -13.38 -19.97
C ASN A 375 16.34 -13.42 -19.49
N ALA A 376 15.65 -12.28 -19.48
CA ALA A 376 14.25 -12.21 -19.09
C ALA A 376 13.35 -12.98 -20.05
N GLN A 377 13.60 -12.88 -21.36
CA GLN A 377 12.90 -13.65 -22.38
C GLN A 377 13.07 -15.16 -22.19
N ASP A 378 14.30 -15.64 -21.94
CA ASP A 378 14.56 -17.05 -21.66
C ASP A 378 13.83 -17.54 -20.41
N LYS A 379 13.78 -16.72 -19.35
CA LYS A 379 13.05 -17.03 -18.10
C LYS A 379 11.55 -17.10 -18.30
N ILE A 380 10.97 -16.16 -19.06
CA ILE A 380 9.55 -16.15 -19.40
C ILE A 380 9.19 -17.36 -20.26
N ASN A 381 9.96 -17.65 -21.32
CA ASN A 381 9.74 -18.84 -22.15
C ASN A 381 9.77 -20.13 -21.32
N SER A 382 10.76 -20.25 -20.43
CA SER A 382 10.86 -21.39 -19.52
C SER A 382 9.64 -21.54 -18.61
N LEU A 383 9.04 -20.44 -18.14
CA LEU A 383 7.81 -20.48 -17.34
C LEU A 383 6.59 -20.81 -18.20
N ILE A 384 6.49 -20.26 -19.42
CA ILE A 384 5.41 -20.59 -20.37
C ILE A 384 5.39 -22.08 -20.67
N ASP A 385 6.55 -22.69 -20.97
CA ASP A 385 6.66 -24.13 -21.22
C ASP A 385 6.20 -24.96 -20.00
N LYS A 386 6.51 -24.50 -18.79
CA LYS A 386 6.07 -25.15 -17.54
C LYS A 386 4.57 -25.01 -17.31
N LEU A 387 4.00 -23.84 -17.58
CA LEU A 387 2.54 -23.62 -17.49
C LEU A 387 1.79 -24.53 -18.48
N ILE A 388 2.26 -24.60 -19.73
CA ILE A 388 1.66 -25.43 -20.77
C ILE A 388 1.79 -26.93 -20.46
N SER A 389 2.93 -27.35 -19.91
CA SER A 389 3.16 -28.75 -19.55
C SER A 389 2.57 -29.16 -18.19
N GLY A 390 1.96 -28.21 -17.46
CA GLY A 390 1.41 -28.44 -16.12
C GLY A 390 2.47 -28.69 -15.04
N GLN A 391 3.71 -28.22 -15.25
CA GLN A 391 4.81 -28.25 -14.27
C GLN A 391 4.86 -26.98 -13.40
N ALA A 392 4.05 -25.98 -13.73
CA ALA A 392 3.84 -24.79 -12.93
C ALA A 392 2.36 -24.41 -13.00
N HIS A 393 1.86 -23.76 -11.96
CA HIS A 393 0.44 -23.40 -11.84
C HIS A 393 0.30 -21.94 -11.42
N ILE A 394 -0.64 -21.21 -12.00
CA ILE A 394 -1.00 -19.87 -11.50
C ILE A 394 -1.69 -20.04 -10.15
N ARG A 395 -2.76 -20.85 -10.10
CA ARG A 395 -3.27 -21.49 -8.89
C ARG A 395 -3.34 -23.00 -9.09
N ASN A 396 -2.70 -23.74 -8.19
CA ASN A 396 -2.71 -25.19 -8.17
C ASN A 396 -3.94 -25.66 -7.38
N LEU A 397 -5.01 -25.97 -8.11
CA LEU A 397 -6.27 -26.38 -7.51
C LEU A 397 -6.10 -27.54 -6.51
N LYS A 398 -5.27 -28.52 -6.86
CA LYS A 398 -5.09 -29.77 -6.10
C LYS A 398 -4.28 -29.61 -4.81
N GLU A 399 -3.40 -28.62 -4.76
CA GLU A 399 -2.66 -28.31 -3.53
C GLU A 399 -3.44 -27.34 -2.64
N ILE A 400 -4.37 -26.56 -3.22
CA ILE A 400 -5.20 -25.61 -2.47
C ILE A 400 -6.39 -26.30 -1.82
N TYR A 401 -7.09 -27.17 -2.55
CA TYR A 401 -8.28 -27.87 -2.09
C TYR A 401 -8.11 -29.39 -2.20
N ASP A 402 -8.48 -30.09 -1.12
CA ASP A 402 -8.62 -31.54 -1.12
C ASP A 402 -9.85 -31.97 -1.95
N ASN A 403 -10.88 -31.12 -2.00
CA ASN A 403 -12.10 -31.29 -2.80
C ASN A 403 -12.24 -30.14 -3.81
N GLU A 404 -12.18 -30.45 -5.11
CA GLU A 404 -12.28 -29.44 -6.17
C GLU A 404 -13.60 -28.65 -6.15
N LEU A 405 -14.69 -29.22 -5.58
CA LEU A 405 -15.97 -28.53 -5.44
C LEU A 405 -15.93 -27.36 -4.45
N ASP A 406 -14.93 -27.27 -3.59
CA ASP A 406 -14.73 -26.14 -2.67
C ASP A 406 -14.47 -24.81 -3.42
N VAL A 407 -14.14 -24.89 -4.71
CA VAL A 407 -14.13 -23.72 -5.62
C VAL A 407 -15.48 -23.02 -5.66
N LEU A 408 -16.60 -23.74 -5.51
CA LEU A 408 -17.94 -23.13 -5.48
C LEU A 408 -18.11 -22.24 -4.24
N SER A 409 -17.54 -22.64 -3.10
CA SER A 409 -17.49 -21.82 -1.89
C SER A 409 -16.55 -20.63 -2.00
N TYR A 410 -15.43 -20.78 -2.71
CA TYR A 410 -14.55 -19.66 -3.02
C TYR A 410 -15.30 -18.54 -3.77
N TYR A 411 -16.09 -18.91 -4.78
CA TYR A 411 -16.89 -17.96 -5.56
C TYR A 411 -18.25 -17.61 -4.91
N LYS A 412 -18.63 -18.26 -3.81
CA LYS A 412 -19.90 -18.06 -3.09
C LYS A 412 -21.14 -18.35 -3.96
N VAL A 413 -21.11 -19.46 -4.70
CA VAL A 413 -22.17 -19.86 -5.65
C VAL A 413 -22.83 -21.19 -5.30
N GLU A 414 -22.65 -21.68 -4.08
CA GLU A 414 -23.14 -22.98 -3.64
C GLU A 414 -24.66 -23.11 -3.77
N GLU A 415 -25.40 -22.06 -3.37
CA GLU A 415 -26.86 -22.00 -3.51
C GLU A 415 -27.29 -22.02 -4.98
N ALA A 416 -26.54 -21.34 -5.85
CA ALA A 416 -26.87 -21.22 -7.25
C ALA A 416 -26.72 -22.55 -7.99
N PHE A 417 -25.69 -23.34 -7.64
CA PHE A 417 -25.47 -24.70 -8.13
C PHE A 417 -26.29 -25.78 -7.40
N GLN A 418 -27.07 -25.39 -6.37
CA GLN A 418 -27.84 -26.31 -5.54
C GLN A 418 -26.97 -27.42 -4.95
N CYS A 419 -25.86 -27.02 -4.31
CA CYS A 419 -24.90 -27.96 -3.74
C CYS A 419 -25.54 -28.85 -2.67
N SER A 420 -25.21 -30.13 -2.71
CA SER A 420 -25.44 -31.06 -1.61
C SER A 420 -24.17 -31.18 -0.76
N TYR A 421 -24.36 -31.61 0.49
CA TYR A 421 -23.28 -31.68 1.48
C TYR A 421 -23.24 -33.06 2.11
N ASP A 422 -22.03 -33.57 2.28
CA ASP A 422 -21.78 -34.78 3.04
C ASP A 422 -22.19 -34.56 4.51
N PRO A 423 -23.04 -35.43 5.09
CA PRO A 423 -23.56 -35.25 6.44
C PRO A 423 -22.53 -35.52 7.56
N GLU A 424 -21.42 -36.18 7.27
CA GLU A 424 -20.38 -36.53 8.25
C GLU A 424 -19.30 -35.44 8.34
N TYR A 425 -18.86 -34.92 7.19
CA TYR A 425 -17.74 -33.97 7.09
C TYR A 425 -18.20 -32.55 6.74
N GLY A 426 -19.42 -32.36 6.23
CA GLY A 426 -19.96 -31.06 5.82
C GLY A 426 -19.34 -30.51 4.54
N GLU A 427 -18.60 -31.34 3.79
CA GLU A 427 -17.99 -30.99 2.51
C GLU A 427 -19.02 -31.06 1.38
N ILE A 428 -18.78 -30.33 0.29
CA ILE A 428 -19.66 -30.39 -0.88
C ILE A 428 -19.49 -31.76 -1.56
N ASP A 429 -20.57 -32.54 -1.68
CA ASP A 429 -20.53 -33.89 -2.26
C ASP A 429 -21.16 -33.98 -3.66
N GLY A 430 -21.78 -32.89 -4.13
CA GLY A 430 -22.37 -32.81 -5.45
C GLY A 430 -23.08 -31.48 -5.74
N THR A 431 -23.48 -31.30 -7.00
CA THR A 431 -24.29 -30.17 -7.47
C THR A 431 -25.62 -30.66 -8.04
N GLY A 432 -26.68 -29.88 -7.83
CA GLY A 432 -28.00 -30.17 -8.42
C GLY A 432 -28.15 -29.69 -9.86
N LEU A 433 -27.27 -28.78 -10.31
CA LEU A 433 -27.25 -28.24 -11.66
C LEU A 433 -25.85 -28.38 -12.28
N ASP A 434 -25.80 -28.71 -13.57
CA ASP A 434 -24.54 -28.81 -14.33
C ASP A 434 -24.01 -27.42 -14.72
N LYS A 435 -24.93 -26.46 -14.92
CA LYS A 435 -24.66 -25.10 -15.36
C LYS A 435 -25.62 -24.10 -14.72
N VAL A 436 -25.12 -22.89 -14.51
CA VAL A 436 -25.87 -21.78 -13.93
C VAL A 436 -25.64 -20.51 -14.76
N SER A 437 -26.72 -19.74 -14.97
CA SER A 437 -26.66 -18.44 -15.64
C SER A 437 -26.33 -17.34 -14.63
N PHE A 438 -25.28 -16.58 -14.91
CA PHE A 438 -24.85 -15.44 -14.11
C PHE A 438 -24.98 -14.14 -14.89
N SER A 439 -25.44 -13.09 -14.20
CA SER A 439 -25.50 -11.74 -14.74
C SER A 439 -24.14 -11.05 -14.62
N LEU A 440 -23.58 -10.61 -15.74
CA LEU A 440 -22.38 -9.79 -15.81
C LEU A 440 -22.75 -8.30 -15.91
N PRO A 441 -21.80 -7.38 -15.66
CA PRO A 441 -22.01 -5.95 -15.89
C PRO A 441 -22.52 -5.65 -17.31
N GLY A 442 -23.52 -4.75 -17.42
CA GLY A 442 -24.12 -4.38 -18.70
C GLY A 442 -25.21 -5.33 -19.21
N ASP A 443 -25.92 -6.00 -18.30
CA ASP A 443 -27.02 -6.95 -18.58
C ASP A 443 -26.65 -8.15 -19.45
N MET A 444 -25.35 -8.44 -19.57
CA MET A 444 -24.87 -9.66 -20.21
C MET A 444 -25.15 -10.87 -19.33
N GLN A 445 -25.49 -12.00 -19.95
CA GLN A 445 -25.66 -13.29 -19.27
C GLN A 445 -24.58 -14.25 -19.76
N VAL A 446 -23.98 -14.99 -18.84
CA VAL A 446 -23.04 -16.07 -19.13
C VAL A 446 -23.48 -17.33 -18.41
N GLU A 447 -23.43 -18.46 -19.10
CA GLU A 447 -23.73 -19.76 -18.52
C GLU A 447 -22.40 -20.44 -18.16
N LEU A 448 -22.17 -20.71 -16.87
CA LEU A 448 -20.94 -21.30 -16.36
C LEU A 448 -21.22 -22.65 -15.71
N SER A 449 -20.36 -23.62 -16.00
CA SER A 449 -20.30 -24.93 -15.34
C SER A 449 -19.31 -24.93 -14.18
N VAL A 450 -19.31 -26.00 -13.37
CA VAL A 450 -18.28 -26.22 -12.34
C VAL A 450 -16.88 -26.28 -12.96
N ASP A 451 -16.73 -26.91 -14.13
CA ASP A 451 -15.46 -27.00 -14.85
C ASP A 451 -14.95 -25.61 -15.27
N ASP A 452 -15.86 -24.72 -15.72
CA ASP A 452 -15.50 -23.34 -16.07
C ASP A 452 -15.01 -22.56 -14.84
N LEU A 453 -15.61 -22.79 -13.67
CA LEU A 453 -15.19 -22.17 -12.42
C LEU A 453 -13.85 -22.72 -11.93
N CYS A 454 -13.63 -24.04 -12.03
CA CYS A 454 -12.34 -24.65 -11.71
C CYS A 454 -11.25 -24.13 -12.64
N ALA A 455 -11.52 -24.07 -13.95
CA ALA A 455 -10.60 -23.53 -14.93
C ALA A 455 -10.30 -22.04 -14.67
N GLY A 456 -11.33 -21.22 -14.46
CA GLY A 456 -11.17 -19.81 -14.09
C GLY A 456 -10.36 -19.62 -12.81
N PHE A 457 -10.58 -20.47 -11.80
CA PHE A 457 -9.81 -20.47 -10.57
C PHE A 457 -8.33 -20.78 -10.85
N THR A 458 -8.03 -21.82 -11.63
CA THR A 458 -6.64 -22.17 -11.99
C THR A 458 -5.93 -21.06 -12.77
N PHE A 459 -6.66 -20.22 -13.52
CA PHE A 459 -6.15 -19.03 -14.19
C PHE A 459 -5.88 -17.84 -13.25
N GLY A 460 -6.27 -17.94 -11.98
CA GLY A 460 -6.12 -16.86 -11.00
C GLY A 460 -7.27 -15.86 -11.00
N LEU A 461 -8.41 -16.16 -11.62
CA LEU A 461 -9.59 -15.31 -11.62
C LEU A 461 -10.30 -15.43 -10.27
N SER A 462 -10.60 -14.29 -9.65
CA SER A 462 -11.02 -14.20 -8.25
C SER A 462 -12.53 -13.96 -8.09
N THR A 463 -13.24 -13.61 -9.16
CA THR A 463 -14.70 -13.42 -9.12
C THR A 463 -15.41 -14.07 -10.29
N ILE A 464 -16.72 -14.32 -10.14
CA ILE A 464 -17.57 -14.85 -11.22
C ILE A 464 -17.56 -13.93 -12.43
N GLU A 465 -17.52 -12.61 -12.20
CA GLU A 465 -17.47 -11.62 -13.28
C GLU A 465 -16.18 -11.73 -14.08
N GLU A 466 -15.05 -11.95 -13.41
CA GLU A 466 -13.75 -12.18 -14.07
C GLU A 466 -13.78 -13.47 -14.90
N VAL A 467 -14.26 -14.58 -14.34
CA VAL A 467 -14.41 -15.86 -15.06
C VAL A 467 -15.29 -15.71 -16.29
N GLY A 468 -16.48 -15.12 -16.12
CA GLY A 468 -17.44 -14.91 -17.19
C GLY A 468 -16.93 -13.97 -18.28
N THR A 469 -16.30 -12.87 -17.91
CA THR A 469 -15.72 -11.91 -18.87
C THR A 469 -14.59 -12.55 -19.65
N PHE A 470 -13.69 -13.28 -18.97
CA PHE A 470 -12.57 -13.96 -19.60
C PHE A 470 -13.05 -15.00 -20.62
N LEU A 471 -13.96 -15.88 -20.22
CA LEU A 471 -14.53 -16.90 -21.11
C LEU A 471 -15.27 -16.26 -22.30
N MET A 472 -16.01 -15.17 -22.07
CA MET A 472 -16.73 -14.49 -23.14
C MET A 472 -15.80 -13.80 -24.14
N THR A 473 -14.68 -13.25 -23.69
CA THR A 473 -13.68 -12.62 -24.58
C THR A 473 -12.89 -13.67 -25.34
N HIS A 474 -12.41 -14.71 -24.66
CA HIS A 474 -11.39 -15.62 -25.19
C HIS A 474 -11.93 -16.95 -25.70
N LYS A 475 -13.17 -17.30 -25.32
CA LYS A 475 -13.89 -18.53 -25.70
C LYS A 475 -13.24 -19.83 -25.22
N THR A 476 -12.19 -19.75 -24.40
CA THR A 476 -11.38 -20.89 -23.96
C THR A 476 -10.73 -20.57 -22.62
N PHE A 477 -10.45 -21.63 -21.85
CA PHE A 477 -9.51 -21.61 -20.72
C PHE A 477 -8.28 -22.47 -21.02
N ASP A 478 -7.91 -22.62 -22.30
CA ASP A 478 -6.67 -23.30 -22.67
C ASP A 478 -5.48 -22.34 -22.48
N LEU A 479 -4.58 -22.68 -21.56
CA LEU A 479 -3.35 -21.92 -21.30
C LEU A 479 -2.44 -21.84 -22.52
N ALA A 480 -2.34 -22.91 -23.32
CA ALA A 480 -1.51 -22.93 -24.52
C ALA A 480 -2.09 -21.98 -25.58
N GLU A 481 -3.41 -21.98 -25.79
CA GLU A 481 -4.06 -21.02 -26.70
C GLU A 481 -3.86 -19.57 -26.21
N SER A 482 -4.01 -19.33 -24.89
CA SER A 482 -3.85 -18.02 -24.27
C SER A 482 -2.42 -17.48 -24.33
N LEU A 483 -1.41 -18.36 -24.26
CA LEU A 483 0.00 -17.98 -24.24
C LEU A 483 0.64 -17.94 -25.62
N ILE A 484 0.22 -18.75 -26.59
CA ILE A 484 0.92 -18.89 -27.89
C ILE A 484 0.29 -18.04 -28.99
N MET A 485 -1.05 -17.96 -29.06
CA MET A 485 -1.71 -17.43 -30.25
C MET A 485 -1.93 -15.91 -30.21
N GLY A 486 -1.78 -15.30 -29.03
CA GLY A 486 -2.33 -13.97 -28.79
C GLY A 486 -3.85 -14.06 -28.83
N LEU A 487 -4.50 -13.74 -27.73
CA LEU A 487 -5.93 -13.88 -27.62
C LEU A 487 -6.62 -13.00 -28.68
N VAL A 488 -7.46 -13.62 -29.50
CA VAL A 488 -8.11 -12.95 -30.64
C VAL A 488 -9.10 -11.93 -30.07
N SER A 489 -8.71 -10.66 -30.05
CA SER A 489 -9.62 -9.56 -29.72
C SER A 489 -10.86 -9.65 -30.63
N PRO A 490 -12.09 -9.53 -30.11
CA PRO A 490 -13.27 -9.58 -30.94
C PRO A 490 -13.19 -8.43 -31.94
N LYS A 491 -13.22 -8.78 -33.24
CA LYS A 491 -13.44 -7.79 -34.29
C LYS A 491 -14.74 -7.07 -33.97
N SER A 492 -14.63 -5.77 -33.73
CA SER A 492 -15.77 -4.87 -33.73
C SER A 492 -16.38 -4.90 -35.13
N ASP A 493 -17.53 -5.57 -35.27
CA ASP A 493 -18.44 -5.37 -36.40
C ASP A 493 -19.27 -4.09 -36.20
#